data_AF-A0A1A2UX28-F1
#
_entry.id   AF-A0A1A2UX28-F1
#
_cell.length_a   1.000
_cell.length_b   1.000
_cell.length_c   1.000
_cell.angle_alpha   90.00
_cell.angle_beta   90.00
_cell.angle_gamma   90.00
#
_symmetry.space_group_name_H-M   'P 1'
#
loop_
_entity.id
_entity.type
_entity.pdbx_description
1 polymer ?
#
loop_
_entity_poly.entity_id
_entity_poly.type
_entity_poly.pdbx_seq_one_letter_code
_entity_poly.pdbx_strand_id
1 'polypeptide(L)'
;MVTPNSDTAQSWRDLADWLPPHVVQRFEQHERLTELHGPLAFPQEDPAEVIRRDQAIMLQEARDQIPFAHVPLPAAAQTAGLWEDSVDDTWTRLVDGTRRTVGPLSVSISGVQSPDGSVVWSVAAETKDDAVTSEQLREYAAMLIVAAAELDYLNLNRLDPFGG
;
A
#
# COMPACT_ATOMS: atom_id res chain seq x y z
N MET A 1 -19.84 22.84 1.92
CA MET A 1 -19.05 21.67 1.51
C MET A 1 -18.90 21.80 0.00
N VAL A 2 -17.70 22.12 -0.48
CA VAL A 2 -17.44 22.23 -1.93
C VAL A 2 -17.21 20.82 -2.42
N THR A 3 -18.12 20.28 -3.23
CA THR A 3 -17.90 19.03 -3.94
C THR A 3 -16.67 19.22 -4.82
N PRO A 4 -15.66 18.33 -4.78
CA PRO A 4 -14.52 18.45 -5.66
C PRO A 4 -15.05 18.52 -7.09
N ASN A 5 -14.47 19.40 -7.91
CA ASN A 5 -14.81 19.47 -9.34
C ASN A 5 -14.17 18.29 -10.09
N SER A 6 -14.21 17.09 -9.48
CA SER A 6 -13.58 15.84 -9.92
C SER A 6 -14.00 15.46 -11.33
N ASP A 7 -15.23 15.83 -11.71
CA ASP A 7 -15.80 15.58 -13.04
C ASP A 7 -15.12 16.40 -14.14
N THR A 8 -14.43 17.50 -13.79
CA THR A 8 -13.71 18.35 -14.75
C THR A 8 -12.20 18.13 -14.77
N ALA A 9 -11.65 17.39 -13.80
CA ALA A 9 -10.22 17.10 -13.70
C ALA A 9 -9.72 16.38 -14.96
N GLN A 10 -8.59 16.84 -15.49
CA GLN A 10 -7.93 16.29 -16.67
C GLN A 10 -6.72 15.42 -16.30
N SER A 11 -6.20 15.57 -15.08
CA SER A 11 -5.09 14.80 -14.54
C SER A 11 -5.24 14.59 -13.03
N TRP A 12 -4.51 13.60 -12.49
CA TRP A 12 -4.45 13.39 -11.04
C TRP A 12 -3.92 14.63 -10.29
N ARG A 13 -3.09 15.46 -10.95
CA ARG A 13 -2.55 16.70 -10.36
C ARG A 13 -3.61 17.74 -10.06
N ASP A 14 -4.66 17.80 -10.88
CA ASP A 14 -5.81 18.67 -10.62
C ASP A 14 -6.52 18.28 -9.31
N LEU A 15 -6.30 17.05 -8.83
CA LEU A 15 -6.87 16.50 -7.62
C LEU A 15 -5.92 16.49 -6.41
N ALA A 16 -4.64 16.89 -6.60
CA ALA A 16 -3.58 16.68 -5.61
C ALA A 16 -3.87 17.32 -4.24
N ASP A 17 -4.54 18.47 -4.21
CA ASP A 17 -4.90 19.18 -2.97
C ASP A 17 -5.90 18.41 -2.10
N TRP A 18 -6.62 17.43 -2.65
CA TRP A 18 -7.56 16.57 -1.93
C TRP A 18 -7.02 15.18 -1.63
N LEU A 19 -5.80 14.87 -2.10
CA LEU A 19 -5.18 13.56 -1.91
C LEU A 19 -4.26 13.56 -0.68
N PRO A 20 -4.18 12.43 0.04
CA PRO A 20 -3.16 12.26 1.06
C PRO A 20 -1.74 12.39 0.48
N PRO A 21 -0.77 12.97 1.23
CA PRO A 21 0.59 13.18 0.72
C PRO A 21 1.30 11.91 0.20
N HIS A 22 1.07 10.76 0.82
CA HIS A 22 1.66 9.49 0.38
C HIS A 22 1.09 9.00 -0.97
N VAL A 23 -0.18 9.32 -1.28
CA VAL A 23 -0.80 9.02 -2.57
C VAL A 23 -0.20 9.92 -3.66
N VAL A 24 -0.06 11.22 -3.38
CA VAL A 24 0.61 12.17 -4.29
C VAL A 24 2.02 11.71 -4.62
N GLN A 25 2.81 11.35 -3.60
CA GLN A 25 4.19 10.87 -3.81
C GLN A 25 4.23 9.60 -4.68
N ARG A 26 3.29 8.67 -4.48
CA ARG A 26 3.19 7.45 -5.30
C ARG A 26 2.89 7.79 -6.76
N PHE A 27 1.96 8.70 -7.02
CA PHE A 27 1.63 9.13 -8.38
C PHE A 27 2.79 9.85 -9.07
N GLU A 28 3.52 10.72 -8.37
CA GLU A 28 4.73 11.34 -8.89
C GLU A 28 5.80 10.31 -9.28
N GLN A 29 5.97 9.28 -8.45
CA GLN A 29 6.92 8.21 -8.72
C GLN A 29 6.47 7.35 -9.92
N HIS A 30 5.19 7.00 -9.98
CA HIS A 30 4.61 6.20 -11.05
C HIS A 30 4.77 6.89 -12.40
N GLU A 31 4.37 8.15 -12.51
CA GLU A 31 4.48 8.90 -13.76
C GLU A 31 5.94 9.00 -14.23
N ARG A 32 6.88 9.26 -13.31
CA ARG A 32 8.32 9.27 -13.64
C ARG A 32 8.79 7.92 -14.19
N LEU A 33 8.34 6.81 -13.60
CA LEU A 33 8.72 5.47 -14.07
C LEU A 33 8.08 5.14 -15.42
N THR A 34 6.84 5.54 -15.66
CA THR A 34 6.17 5.39 -16.95
C THR A 34 6.90 6.15 -18.05
N GLU A 35 7.30 7.40 -17.81
CA GLU A 35 8.07 8.19 -18.77
C GLU A 35 9.43 7.56 -19.11
N LEU A 36 10.11 6.98 -18.12
CA LEU A 36 11.44 6.37 -18.29
C LEU A 36 11.41 4.96 -18.88
N HIS A 37 10.40 4.16 -18.53
CA HIS A 37 10.41 2.71 -18.74
C HIS A 37 9.16 2.15 -19.43
N GLY A 38 8.02 2.85 -19.40
CA GLY A 38 6.79 2.40 -20.06
C GLY A 38 6.99 2.05 -21.54
N PRO A 39 7.64 2.93 -22.34
CA PRO A 39 7.95 2.65 -23.74
C PRO A 39 8.86 1.43 -23.96
N LEU A 40 9.71 1.10 -22.99
CA LEU A 40 10.62 -0.05 -23.07
C LEU A 40 9.91 -1.36 -22.74
N ALA A 41 8.90 -1.33 -21.86
CA ALA A 41 8.11 -2.50 -21.46
C ALA A 41 7.15 -2.95 -22.57
N PHE A 42 6.67 -2.02 -23.39
CA PHE A 42 5.72 -2.28 -24.48
C PHE A 42 6.27 -1.81 -25.84
N PRO A 43 7.34 -2.44 -26.36
CA PRO A 43 8.06 -1.95 -27.54
C PRO A 43 7.26 -2.01 -28.85
N GLN A 44 6.10 -2.67 -28.84
CA GLN A 44 5.19 -2.77 -29.99
C GLN A 44 4.04 -1.75 -29.92
N GLU A 45 3.87 -1.04 -28.80
CA GLU A 45 2.87 0.01 -28.63
C GLU A 45 3.49 1.39 -28.91
N ASP A 46 2.67 2.35 -29.32
CA ASP A 46 3.10 3.74 -29.43
C ASP A 46 3.41 4.28 -28.01
N PRO A 47 4.64 4.76 -27.74
CA PRO A 47 5.00 5.35 -26.45
C PRO A 47 4.02 6.41 -25.95
N ALA A 48 3.47 7.23 -26.85
CA ALA A 48 2.51 8.27 -26.47
C ALA A 48 1.18 7.67 -25.99
N GLU A 49 0.76 6.56 -26.58
CA GLU A 49 -0.47 5.85 -26.20
C GLU A 49 -0.30 5.15 -24.85
N VAL A 50 0.87 4.56 -24.59
CA VAL A 50 1.21 3.96 -23.28
C VAL A 50 1.11 4.99 -22.17
N ILE A 51 1.76 6.15 -22.36
CA ILE A 51 1.74 7.25 -21.37
C ILE A 51 0.32 7.78 -21.18
N ARG A 52 -0.44 7.99 -22.28
CA ARG A 52 -1.81 8.49 -22.21
C ARG A 52 -2.74 7.53 -21.46
N ARG A 53 -2.62 6.22 -21.70
CA ARG A 53 -3.39 5.20 -20.97
C ARG A 53 -3.04 5.23 -19.49
N ASP A 54 -1.76 5.30 -19.16
CA ASP A 54 -1.29 5.34 -17.77
C ASP A 54 -1.81 6.57 -17.02
N GLN A 55 -1.73 7.76 -17.62
CA GLN A 55 -2.30 8.99 -17.08
C GLN A 55 -3.82 8.89 -16.83
N ALA A 56 -4.55 8.19 -17.71
CA ALA A 56 -5.98 7.98 -17.55
C ALA A 56 -6.29 7.04 -16.38
N ILE A 57 -5.50 5.96 -16.15
CA ILE A 57 -5.72 5.09 -14.98
C ILE A 57 -5.38 5.86 -13.70
N MET A 58 -4.28 6.64 -13.69
CA MET A 58 -3.91 7.44 -12.52
C MET A 58 -4.97 8.49 -12.15
N LEU A 59 -5.60 9.13 -13.14
CA LEU A 59 -6.72 10.04 -12.88
C LEU A 59 -7.92 9.30 -12.26
N GLN A 60 -8.22 8.09 -12.74
CA GLN A 60 -9.28 7.28 -12.15
C GLN A 60 -8.93 6.86 -10.72
N GLU A 61 -7.74 6.32 -10.49
CA GLU A 61 -7.26 5.93 -9.17
C GLU A 61 -7.29 7.12 -8.20
N ALA A 62 -6.88 8.31 -8.63
CA ALA A 62 -6.95 9.53 -7.84
C ALA A 62 -8.39 9.87 -7.42
N ARG A 63 -9.37 9.73 -8.32
CA ARG A 63 -10.79 9.92 -7.99
C ARG A 63 -11.25 8.91 -6.94
N ASP A 64 -10.81 7.67 -7.07
CA ASP A 64 -11.15 6.58 -6.17
C ASP A 64 -10.56 6.77 -4.76
N GLN A 65 -9.45 7.52 -4.63
CA GLN A 65 -8.83 7.82 -3.34
C GLN A 65 -9.54 8.93 -2.55
N ILE A 66 -10.16 9.91 -3.22
CA ILE A 66 -10.75 11.09 -2.56
C ILE A 66 -11.78 10.72 -1.48
N PRO A 67 -12.73 9.79 -1.70
CA PRO A 67 -13.69 9.37 -0.67
C PRO A 67 -13.03 8.92 0.64
N PHE A 68 -11.82 8.38 0.57
CA PHE A 68 -11.09 7.81 1.71
C PHE A 68 -9.96 8.70 2.24
N ALA A 69 -9.80 9.92 1.73
CA ALA A 69 -8.74 10.84 2.16
C ALA A 69 -8.81 11.19 3.66
N HIS A 70 -9.99 11.02 4.26
CA HIS A 70 -10.22 11.21 5.69
C HIS A 70 -9.78 10.03 6.57
N VAL A 71 -9.51 8.86 5.99
CA VAL A 71 -9.13 7.64 6.72
C VAL A 71 -7.63 7.68 7.01
N PRO A 72 -7.21 7.84 8.28
CA PRO A 72 -5.80 7.97 8.61
C PRO A 72 -5.03 6.68 8.35
N LEU A 73 -3.74 6.81 8.10
CA LEU A 73 -2.83 5.68 8.12
C LEU A 73 -2.77 5.13 9.56
N PRO A 74 -2.92 3.81 9.78
CA PRO A 74 -2.76 3.22 11.11
C PRO A 74 -1.38 3.52 11.68
N ALA A 75 -1.27 3.80 12.98
CA ALA A 75 0.00 4.17 13.61
C ALA A 75 1.10 3.08 13.47
N ALA A 76 0.69 1.81 13.34
CA ALA A 76 1.60 0.69 13.14
C ALA A 76 2.04 0.50 11.67
N ALA A 77 1.42 1.21 10.72
CA ALA A 77 1.79 1.16 9.32
C ALA A 77 2.85 2.21 8.99
N GLN A 78 3.84 1.80 8.20
CA GLN A 78 4.89 2.66 7.64
C GLN A 78 4.45 3.28 6.32
N THR A 79 3.75 2.49 5.49
CA THR A 79 3.21 2.89 4.19
C THR A 79 1.85 2.24 3.94
N ALA A 80 1.15 2.71 2.92
CA ALA A 80 -0.06 2.08 2.43
C ALA A 80 -0.11 2.07 0.90
N GLY A 81 -0.78 1.06 0.36
CA GLY A 81 -1.25 1.05 -1.01
C GLY A 81 -2.43 2.00 -1.23
N LEU A 82 -2.92 1.99 -2.46
CA LEU A 82 -4.15 2.68 -2.81
C LEU A 82 -5.36 1.91 -2.26
N TRP A 83 -6.44 2.62 -2.04
CA TRP A 83 -7.76 2.01 -1.91
C TRP A 83 -8.12 1.36 -3.23
N GLU A 84 -8.49 0.09 -3.15
CA GLU A 84 -8.89 -0.76 -4.25
C GLU A 84 -10.24 -1.38 -3.91
N ASP A 85 -11.10 -1.46 -4.91
CA ASP A 85 -12.36 -2.16 -4.78
C ASP A 85 -12.10 -3.68 -4.80
N SER A 86 -12.73 -4.41 -3.90
CA SER A 86 -12.69 -5.87 -3.93
C SER A 86 -13.89 -6.41 -4.71
N VAL A 87 -13.88 -7.71 -5.02
CA VAL A 87 -14.96 -8.37 -5.79
C VAL A 87 -16.33 -8.26 -5.12
N ASP A 88 -16.38 -7.94 -3.82
CA ASP A 88 -17.59 -7.81 -3.01
C ASP A 88 -17.99 -6.33 -2.74
N ASP A 89 -17.63 -5.39 -3.61
CA ASP A 89 -17.87 -3.93 -3.48
C ASP A 89 -17.32 -3.34 -2.16
N THR A 90 -16.34 -4.02 -1.55
CA THR A 90 -15.73 -3.58 -0.29
C THR A 90 -14.38 -2.97 -0.60
N TRP A 91 -14.30 -1.64 -0.49
CA TRP A 91 -13.06 -0.91 -0.64
C TRP A 91 -12.10 -1.26 0.49
N THR A 92 -10.89 -1.65 0.14
CA THR A 92 -9.82 -1.91 1.12
C THR A 92 -8.50 -1.36 0.61
N ARG A 93 -7.53 -1.19 1.49
CA ARG A 93 -6.14 -0.98 1.08
C ARG A 93 -5.20 -1.86 1.87
N LEU A 94 -4.09 -2.22 1.24
CA LEU A 94 -2.96 -2.83 1.93
C LEU A 94 -2.20 -1.78 2.72
N VAL A 95 -1.79 -2.11 3.94
CA VAL A 95 -0.89 -1.31 4.77
C VAL A 95 0.33 -2.13 5.13
N ASP A 96 1.51 -1.53 5.01
CA ASP A 96 2.78 -2.20 5.31
C ASP A 96 3.23 -1.83 6.72
N GLY A 97 3.41 -2.83 7.58
CA GLY A 97 3.94 -2.68 8.92
C GLY A 97 5.43 -2.98 8.98
N THR A 98 5.87 -3.60 10.08
CA THR A 98 7.28 -3.93 10.31
C THR A 98 7.76 -5.05 9.39
N ARG A 99 8.95 -4.88 8.78
CA ARG A 99 9.68 -5.94 8.07
C ARG A 99 11.05 -6.17 8.69
N ARG A 100 11.43 -7.43 8.86
CA ARG A 100 12.71 -7.87 9.41
C ARG A 100 13.33 -8.92 8.48
N THR A 101 14.65 -8.92 8.34
CA THR A 101 15.36 -9.86 7.44
C THR A 101 16.61 -10.44 8.12
N VAL A 102 16.95 -11.69 7.78
CA VAL A 102 18.22 -12.34 8.13
C VAL A 102 18.65 -13.24 6.96
N GLY A 103 19.70 -12.84 6.24
CA GLY A 103 20.10 -13.52 5.01
C GLY A 103 18.94 -13.58 3.99
N PRO A 104 18.59 -14.78 3.47
CA PRO A 104 17.46 -14.93 2.54
C PRO A 104 16.09 -15.03 3.22
N LEU A 105 16.03 -15.02 4.55
CA LEU A 105 14.80 -15.16 5.33
C LEU A 105 14.22 -13.78 5.67
N SER A 106 12.91 -13.63 5.59
CA SER A 106 12.24 -12.40 6.03
C SER A 106 10.90 -12.66 6.69
N VAL A 107 10.59 -11.85 7.69
CA VAL A 107 9.24 -11.79 8.30
C VAL A 107 8.72 -10.37 8.16
N SER A 108 7.48 -10.23 7.69
CA SER A 108 6.81 -8.93 7.56
C SER A 108 5.41 -8.99 8.15
N ILE A 109 5.00 -7.89 8.77
CA ILE A 109 3.64 -7.65 9.19
C ILE A 109 3.01 -6.69 8.21
N SER A 110 1.83 -7.03 7.72
CA SER A 110 1.03 -6.23 6.81
C SER A 110 -0.43 -6.30 7.23
N GLY A 111 -1.24 -5.35 6.78
CA GLY A 111 -2.66 -5.33 7.11
C GLY A 111 -3.54 -5.02 5.91
N VAL A 112 -4.80 -5.41 6.01
CA VAL A 112 -5.88 -4.94 5.15
C VAL A 112 -6.70 -3.94 5.94
N GLN A 113 -6.72 -2.68 5.51
CA GLN A 113 -7.49 -1.60 6.14
C GLN A 113 -8.82 -1.40 5.42
N SER A 114 -9.89 -1.27 6.22
CA SER A 114 -11.25 -0.96 5.78
C SER A 114 -11.60 0.52 5.95
N PRO A 115 -12.61 1.07 5.25
CA PRO A 115 -12.92 2.51 5.25
C PRO A 115 -13.36 3.05 6.62
N ASP A 116 -13.82 2.16 7.52
CA ASP A 116 -14.11 2.50 8.92
C ASP A 116 -12.85 2.70 9.78
N GLY A 117 -11.66 2.53 9.18
CA GLY A 117 -10.37 2.64 9.82
C GLY A 117 -9.86 1.35 10.46
N SER A 118 -10.68 0.29 10.53
CA SER A 118 -10.26 -0.99 11.10
C SER A 118 -9.22 -1.68 10.22
N VAL A 119 -8.35 -2.48 10.85
CA VAL A 119 -7.30 -3.22 10.15
C VAL A 119 -7.34 -4.68 10.57
N VAL A 120 -7.20 -5.57 9.59
CA VAL A 120 -6.90 -6.99 9.81
C VAL A 120 -5.41 -7.19 9.53
N TRP A 121 -4.63 -7.44 10.58
CA TRP A 121 -3.20 -7.67 10.46
C TRP A 121 -2.88 -9.14 10.20
N SER A 122 -1.84 -9.38 9.42
CA SER A 122 -1.30 -10.70 9.11
C SER A 122 0.23 -10.66 9.14
N VAL A 123 0.84 -11.84 9.25
CA VAL A 123 2.29 -12.00 9.13
C VAL A 123 2.61 -12.87 7.93
N ALA A 124 3.62 -12.47 7.17
CA ALA A 124 4.24 -13.28 6.12
C ALA A 124 5.63 -13.69 6.57
N ALA A 125 5.94 -14.97 6.39
CA ALA A 125 7.22 -15.58 6.72
C ALA A 125 7.77 -16.21 5.43
N GLU A 126 8.85 -15.66 4.90
CA GLU A 126 9.33 -15.91 3.55
C GLU A 126 10.81 -16.32 3.53
N THR A 127 11.18 -17.09 2.52
CA THR A 127 12.57 -17.40 2.17
C THR A 127 12.77 -17.18 0.68
N LYS A 128 13.95 -16.70 0.30
CA LYS A 128 14.43 -16.78 -1.09
C LYS A 128 15.05 -18.16 -1.35
N ASP A 129 15.25 -18.50 -2.62
CA ASP A 129 15.82 -19.79 -3.09
C ASP A 129 17.34 -19.93 -2.83
N ASP A 130 17.81 -19.43 -1.69
CA ASP A 130 19.21 -19.44 -1.30
C ASP A 130 19.45 -20.42 -0.14
N ALA A 131 20.69 -20.90 -0.01
CA ALA A 131 21.08 -21.74 1.12
C ALA A 131 20.99 -20.98 2.45
N VAL A 132 20.48 -21.65 3.47
CA VAL A 132 20.29 -21.09 4.82
C VAL A 132 21.19 -21.81 5.81
N THR A 133 21.91 -21.05 6.63
CA THR A 133 22.75 -21.59 7.71
C THR A 133 21.95 -21.86 8.98
N SER A 134 22.47 -22.71 9.86
CA SER A 134 21.83 -22.98 11.16
C SER A 134 21.78 -21.74 12.08
N GLU A 135 22.73 -20.82 11.94
CA GLU A 135 22.75 -19.54 12.68
C GLU A 135 21.59 -18.65 12.22
N GLN A 136 21.44 -18.45 10.91
CA GLN A 136 20.34 -17.70 10.33
C GLN A 136 18.97 -18.30 10.68
N LEU A 137 18.85 -19.63 10.75
CA LEU A 137 17.61 -20.28 11.20
C LEU A 137 17.27 -19.96 12.66
N ARG A 138 18.26 -19.87 13.56
CA ARG A 138 18.02 -19.50 14.96
C ARG A 138 17.62 -18.05 15.10
N GLU A 139 18.29 -17.15 14.38
CA GLU A 139 17.92 -15.74 14.33
C GLU A 139 16.50 -15.56 13.78
N TYR A 140 16.17 -16.28 12.70
CA TYR A 140 14.85 -16.22 12.11
C TYR A 140 13.76 -16.74 13.05
N ALA A 141 14.02 -17.82 13.80
CA ALA A 141 13.11 -18.30 14.83
C ALA A 141 12.86 -17.23 15.90
N ALA A 142 13.89 -16.49 16.34
CA ALA A 142 13.73 -15.38 17.28
C ALA A 142 12.91 -14.23 16.67
N MET A 143 13.12 -13.90 15.39
CA MET A 143 12.33 -12.90 14.67
C MET A 143 10.85 -13.28 14.58
N LEU A 144 10.54 -14.55 14.33
CA LEU A 144 9.17 -15.06 14.28
C LEU A 144 8.46 -14.94 15.63
N ILE A 145 9.16 -15.20 16.74
CA ILE A 145 8.61 -15.03 18.10
C ILE A 145 8.24 -13.56 18.33
N VAL A 146 9.12 -12.63 17.97
CA VAL A 146 8.87 -11.19 18.10
C VAL A 146 7.70 -10.75 17.22
N ALA A 147 7.65 -11.22 15.96
CA ALA A 147 6.58 -10.87 15.04
C ALA A 147 5.21 -11.43 15.48
N ALA A 148 5.18 -12.63 16.06
CA ALA A 148 3.96 -13.20 16.63
C ALA A 148 3.44 -12.35 17.80
N ALA A 149 4.32 -11.94 18.71
CA ALA A 149 3.94 -11.07 19.83
C ALA A 149 3.43 -9.70 19.37
N GLU A 150 4.03 -9.13 18.33
CA GLU A 150 3.57 -7.88 17.70
C GLU A 150 2.19 -8.07 17.06
N LEU A 151 1.96 -9.17 16.34
CA LEU A 151 0.67 -9.48 15.73
C LEU A 151 -0.44 -9.65 16.78
N ASP A 152 -0.16 -10.34 17.89
CA ASP A 152 -1.09 -10.50 18.99
C ASP A 152 -1.47 -9.14 19.59
N TYR A 153 -0.49 -8.26 19.81
CA TYR A 153 -0.74 -6.90 20.30
C TYR A 153 -1.64 -6.09 19.36
N LEU A 154 -1.37 -6.15 18.05
CA LEU A 154 -2.16 -5.44 17.04
C LEU A 154 -3.60 -5.96 16.96
N ASN A 155 -3.80 -7.26 17.10
CA ASN A 155 -5.14 -7.87 17.05
C ASN A 155 -5.91 -7.72 18.37
N LEU A 156 -5.23 -7.61 19.52
CA LEU A 156 -5.87 -7.33 20.81
C LEU A 156 -6.35 -5.88 20.90
N ASN A 157 -5.57 -4.91 20.40
CA ASN A 157 -5.96 -3.50 20.35
C ASN A 157 -7.09 -3.19 19.36
N ARG A 158 -7.51 -4.17 18.54
CA ARG A 158 -8.74 -4.07 17.73
C ARG A 158 -10.01 -4.02 18.59
N LEU A 159 -9.97 -4.56 19.80
CA LEU A 159 -11.14 -4.71 20.68
C LEU A 159 -11.40 -3.49 21.57
N ASP A 160 -10.58 -2.44 21.50
CA ASP A 160 -10.69 -1.29 22.42
C ASP A 160 -10.61 0.07 21.67
N PRO A 161 -11.69 0.49 20.98
CA PRO A 161 -11.72 1.79 20.29
C PRO A 161 -11.77 2.99 21.24
N PHE A 162 -11.82 2.79 22.56
CA PHE A 162 -11.94 3.84 23.58
C PHE A 162 -11.09 3.59 24.84
N GLY A 163 -9.91 2.98 24.71
CA GLY A 163 -9.05 2.71 25.86
C GLY A 163 -8.47 3.97 26.52
N GLY A 164 -9.14 4.45 27.58
CA GLY A 164 -8.59 5.34 28.63
C GLY A 164 -9.00 6.81 28.58
#